data_AF-A0A1U7N3N9-F1
#
_entry.id   AF-A0A1U7N3N9-F1
#
_cell.length_a   1.000
_cell.length_b   1.000
_cell.length_c   1.000
_cell.angle_alpha   90.00
_cell.angle_beta   90.00
_cell.angle_gamma   90.00
#
_symmetry.space_group_name_H-M   'P 1'
#
loop_
_entity.id
_entity.type
_entity.pdbx_description
1 polymer ?
#
loop_
_entity_poly.entity_id
_entity_poly.type
_entity_poly.pdbx_seq_one_letter_code
_entity_poly.pdbx_strand_id
1 'polypeptide(L)'
;MRIAVSENGESVESRGFKPQNPKTLIGLCNQSDRERVIPSNNLGKAVCSVFLKPVGENYIGQTPEDGCPTNYRGAVSITNTIILHKEGMDTLDRGFDAAGNLVWGAKDLPYQFRWVEPQ
;
A
#
# COMPACT_ATOMS: atom_id res chain seq x y z
N MET A 1 -3.26 4.26 7.20
CA MET A 1 -3.24 4.59 5.76
C MET A 1 -4.08 5.84 5.57
N ARG A 2 -3.69 6.70 4.62
CA ARG A 2 -4.50 7.86 4.21
C ARG A 2 -4.77 7.74 2.71
N ILE A 3 -6.02 7.91 2.31
CA ILE A 3 -6.42 8.06 0.91
C ILE A 3 -6.84 9.51 0.71
N ALA A 4 -6.20 10.21 -0.21
CA ALA A 4 -6.50 11.62 -0.49
C ALA A 4 -6.16 11.96 -1.96
N VAL A 5 -6.74 13.04 -2.49
CA VAL A 5 -6.31 13.58 -3.79
C VAL A 5 -4.84 14.02 -3.70
N SER A 6 -4.04 13.76 -4.74
CA SER A 6 -2.65 14.20 -4.81
C SER A 6 -2.54 15.73 -4.86
N GLU A 7 -1.39 16.28 -4.50
CA GLU A 7 -1.18 17.74 -4.43
C GLU A 7 -1.44 18.45 -5.77
N ASN A 8 -1.14 17.79 -6.89
CA ASN A 8 -1.41 18.30 -8.24
C ASN A 8 -2.85 18.08 -8.73
N GLY A 9 -3.70 17.37 -7.98
CA GLY A 9 -5.09 17.08 -8.36
C GLY A 9 -5.29 16.00 -9.42
N GLU A 10 -4.23 15.38 -9.93
CA GLU A 10 -4.30 14.47 -11.09
C GLU A 10 -4.45 12.98 -10.71
N SER A 11 -4.34 12.65 -9.43
CA SER A 11 -4.36 11.27 -8.95
C SER A 11 -4.90 11.18 -7.52
N VAL A 12 -5.15 9.95 -7.07
CA VAL A 12 -5.42 9.63 -5.67
C VAL A 12 -4.16 9.05 -5.06
N GLU A 13 -3.66 9.65 -3.99
CA GLU A 13 -2.55 9.14 -3.22
C GLU A 13 -3.05 8.19 -2.12
N SER A 14 -2.55 6.96 -2.13
CA SER A 14 -2.57 6.04 -1.00
C SER A 14 -1.26 6.14 -0.24
N ARG A 15 -1.29 6.77 0.94
CA ARG A 15 -0.12 6.98 1.80
C ARG A 15 -0.08 5.99 2.96
N GLY A 16 0.99 5.21 3.02
CA GLY A 16 1.30 4.25 4.07
C GLY A 16 2.05 4.87 5.24
N PHE A 17 1.77 4.38 6.45
CA PHE A 17 2.42 4.84 7.69
C PHE A 17 2.89 3.63 8.48
N LYS A 18 3.97 3.81 9.26
CA LYS A 18 4.45 2.80 10.21
C LYS A 18 4.04 3.21 11.63
N PRO A 19 3.04 2.55 12.23
CA PRO A 19 2.60 2.84 13.59
C PRO A 19 3.75 2.67 14.60
N GLN A 20 3.72 3.47 15.67
CA GLN A 20 4.74 3.38 16.73
C GLN A 20 4.67 2.03 17.46
N ASN A 21 3.44 1.56 17.73
CA ASN A 21 3.18 0.32 18.47
C ASN A 21 2.28 -0.63 17.65
N PRO A 22 2.78 -1.27 16.57
CA PRO A 22 1.93 -2.05 15.66
C PRO A 22 1.23 -3.23 16.34
N LYS A 23 1.80 -3.77 17.42
CA LYS A 23 1.19 -4.87 18.21
C LYS A 23 -0.15 -4.47 18.83
N THR A 24 -0.38 -3.19 19.14
CA THR A 24 -1.65 -2.73 19.72
C THR A 24 -2.76 -2.62 18.68
N LEU A 25 -2.45 -2.78 17.39
CA LEU A 25 -3.41 -2.68 16.30
C LEU A 25 -3.82 -4.04 15.73
N ILE A 26 -3.34 -5.14 16.33
CA ILE A 26 -3.73 -6.49 15.92
C ILE A 26 -5.24 -6.68 16.16
N GLY A 27 -5.97 -7.13 15.14
CA GLY A 27 -7.42 -7.34 15.22
C GLY A 27 -8.28 -6.07 15.14
N LEU A 28 -7.67 -4.90 14.89
CA LEU A 28 -8.39 -3.62 14.85
C LEU A 28 -9.57 -3.61 13.84
N CYS A 29 -9.42 -4.28 12.70
CA CYS A 29 -10.49 -4.38 11.70
C CYS A 29 -11.69 -5.25 12.15
N ASN A 30 -11.55 -6.03 13.22
CA ASN A 30 -12.62 -6.86 13.77
C ASN A 30 -13.38 -6.14 14.89
N GLN A 31 -12.91 -4.96 15.32
CA GLN A 31 -13.57 -4.14 16.32
C GLN A 31 -14.66 -3.26 15.69
N SER A 32 -15.56 -2.76 16.53
CA SER A 32 -16.59 -1.81 16.11
C SER A 32 -16.00 -0.49 15.62
N ASP A 33 -16.74 0.26 14.81
CA ASP A 33 -16.26 1.54 14.26
C ASP A 33 -15.88 2.56 15.36
N ARG A 34 -16.53 2.50 16.53
CA ARG A 34 -16.23 3.38 17.68
C ARG A 34 -14.89 3.06 18.32
N GLU A 35 -14.47 1.81 18.27
CA GLU A 35 -13.20 1.31 18.84
C GLU A 35 -12.07 1.35 17.80
N ARG A 36 -12.42 1.39 16.51
CA ARG A 36 -11.49 1.50 15.38
C ARG A 36 -10.89 2.91 15.21
N VAL A 37 -10.49 3.54 16.32
CA VAL A 37 -9.97 4.90 16.35
C VAL A 37 -8.48 4.85 16.69
N ILE A 38 -7.64 5.30 15.76
CA ILE A 38 -6.20 5.45 15.98
C ILE A 38 -5.89 6.95 16.14
N PRO A 39 -5.40 7.39 17.31
CA PRO A 39 -4.90 8.74 17.50
C PRO A 39 -3.81 9.09 16.47
N SER A 40 -3.82 10.31 15.94
CA SER A 40 -2.90 10.72 14.87
C SER A 40 -1.42 10.59 15.28
N ASN A 41 -1.09 10.84 16.54
CA ASN A 41 0.26 10.65 17.09
C ASN A 41 0.73 9.19 17.07
N ASN A 42 -0.18 8.22 17.04
CA ASN A 42 0.13 6.79 16.97
C ASN A 42 0.30 6.26 15.54
N LEU A 43 -0.11 7.03 14.50
CA LEU A 43 0.07 6.63 13.10
C LEU A 43 1.55 6.52 12.71
N GLY A 44 2.42 7.30 13.36
CA GLY A 44 3.86 7.31 13.11
C GLY A 44 4.24 8.02 11.81
N LYS A 45 5.40 7.65 11.25
CA LYS A 45 5.95 8.29 10.04
C LYS A 45 5.31 7.73 8.77
N ALA A 46 5.08 8.59 7.79
CA ALA A 46 4.78 8.14 6.43
C ALA A 46 6.00 7.40 5.86
N VAL A 47 5.77 6.31 5.15
CA VAL A 47 6.85 5.41 4.67
C VAL A 47 6.82 5.16 3.17
N CYS A 48 5.65 5.26 2.55
CA CYS A 48 5.49 5.00 1.12
C CYS A 48 4.19 5.63 0.62
N SER A 49 4.16 5.95 -0.66
CA SER A 49 2.95 6.41 -1.35
C SER A 49 2.79 5.65 -2.67
N VAL A 50 1.55 5.33 -3.00
CA VAL A 50 1.12 4.81 -4.30
C VAL A 50 0.16 5.82 -4.90
N PHE A 51 0.35 6.19 -6.16
CA PHE A 51 -0.50 7.15 -6.86
C PHE A 51 -1.38 6.43 -7.86
N LEU A 52 -2.69 6.50 -7.65
CA LEU A 52 -3.71 5.84 -8.45
C LEU A 52 -4.36 6.82 -9.42
N LYS A 53 -4.43 6.43 -10.69
CA LYS A 53 -5.11 7.17 -11.75
C LYS A 53 -6.30 6.36 -12.28
N PRO A 54 -7.44 6.99 -12.56
CA PRO A 54 -8.56 6.31 -13.19
C PRO A 54 -8.21 5.92 -14.63
N VAL A 55 -8.54 4.69 -15.03
CA VAL A 55 -8.37 4.15 -16.38
C VAL A 55 -9.60 3.31 -16.71
N GLY A 56 -10.52 3.86 -17.50
CA GLY A 56 -11.83 3.25 -17.74
C GLY A 56 -12.62 3.13 -16.44
N GLU A 57 -13.09 1.92 -16.12
CA GLU A 57 -13.80 1.61 -14.86
C GLU A 57 -12.85 1.25 -13.70
N ASN A 58 -11.54 1.26 -13.93
CA ASN A 58 -10.52 0.79 -13.00
C ASN A 58 -9.67 1.95 -12.46
N TYR A 59 -8.88 1.67 -11.42
CA TYR A 59 -7.77 2.53 -11.02
C TYR A 59 -6.45 1.78 -11.15
N ILE A 60 -5.46 2.41 -11.77
CA ILE A 60 -4.10 1.89 -11.87
C ILE A 60 -3.19 2.71 -10.97
N GLY A 61 -2.57 2.03 -10.01
CA GLY A 61 -1.68 2.59 -9.01
C GLY A 61 -0.23 2.18 -9.22
N GLN A 62 0.70 3.09 -8.96
CA GLN A 62 2.12 2.77 -8.86
C GLN A 62 2.83 3.66 -7.84
N THR A 63 3.90 3.14 -7.24
CA THR A 63 4.88 3.95 -6.53
C THR A 63 5.59 4.94 -7.47
N PRO A 64 6.25 6.00 -6.95
CA PRO A 64 7.20 6.78 -7.72
C PRO A 64 8.27 5.90 -8.40
N GLU A 65 8.96 6.46 -9.39
CA GLU A 65 9.96 5.74 -10.20
C GLU A 65 11.08 5.13 -9.35
N ASP A 66 11.58 5.87 -8.36
CA ASP A 66 12.60 5.40 -7.41
C ASP A 66 12.06 4.40 -6.37
N GLY A 67 10.75 4.17 -6.37
CA GLY A 67 10.05 3.39 -5.36
C GLY A 67 10.01 4.08 -3.99
N CYS A 68 9.89 3.27 -2.95
CA CYS A 68 9.88 3.70 -1.55
C CYS A 68 11.09 3.13 -0.81
N PRO A 69 11.84 3.93 -0.05
CA PRO A 69 13.04 3.45 0.65
C PRO A 69 12.69 2.40 1.71
N THR A 70 13.52 1.36 1.80
CA THR A 70 13.39 0.30 2.81
C THR A 70 14.74 -0.23 3.25
N ASN A 71 14.75 -1.01 4.32
CA ASN A 71 15.90 -1.82 4.74
C ASN A 71 15.49 -3.27 5.05
N TYR A 72 14.34 -3.70 4.52
CA TYR A 72 13.76 -5.00 4.82
C TYR A 72 14.39 -6.10 3.95
N ARG A 73 14.96 -7.12 4.62
CA ARG A 73 15.54 -8.33 3.99
C ARG A 73 16.57 -8.04 2.90
N GLY A 74 17.33 -6.96 3.01
CA GLY A 74 18.37 -6.60 2.04
C GLY A 74 17.90 -5.76 0.85
N ALA A 75 16.60 -5.44 0.76
CA ALA A 75 16.11 -4.44 -0.18
C ALA A 75 16.44 -3.02 0.32
N VAL A 76 16.70 -2.11 -0.63
CA VAL A 76 16.86 -0.66 -0.41
C VAL A 76 15.69 0.14 -0.98
N SER A 77 14.95 -0.42 -1.94
CA SER A 77 13.74 0.17 -2.51
C SER A 77 12.61 -0.86 -2.61
N ILE A 78 11.37 -0.38 -2.51
CA ILE A 78 10.14 -1.12 -2.72
C ILE A 78 9.38 -0.47 -3.86
N THR A 79 8.95 -1.27 -4.84
CA THR A 79 7.94 -0.83 -5.80
C THR A 79 6.64 -1.57 -5.56
N ASN A 80 5.54 -0.90 -5.87
CA ASN A 80 4.22 -1.48 -5.84
C ASN A 80 3.45 -1.03 -7.08
N THR A 81 2.77 -1.97 -7.74
CA THR A 81 1.71 -1.68 -8.71
C THR A 81 0.39 -2.23 -8.22
N ILE A 82 -0.70 -1.51 -8.51
CA ILE A 82 -2.07 -1.87 -8.12
C ILE A 82 -2.98 -1.72 -9.33
N ILE A 83 -3.88 -2.67 -9.52
CA ILE A 83 -5.07 -2.50 -10.34
C ILE A 83 -6.26 -2.72 -9.41
N LEU A 84 -7.05 -1.68 -9.19
CA LEU A 84 -8.36 -1.78 -8.55
C LEU A 84 -9.42 -1.88 -9.63
N HIS A 85 -10.24 -2.91 -9.54
CA HIS A 85 -11.33 -3.20 -10.46
C HIS A 85 -12.55 -3.70 -9.69
N LYS A 86 -13.67 -3.89 -10.38
CA LYS A 86 -14.94 -4.23 -9.75
C LYS A 86 -14.89 -5.52 -8.91
N GLU A 87 -14.16 -6.52 -9.38
CA GLU A 87 -14.04 -7.83 -8.74
C GLU A 87 -13.01 -7.87 -7.61
N GLY A 88 -12.19 -6.83 -7.44
CA GLY A 88 -11.22 -6.73 -6.35
C GLY A 88 -9.96 -5.92 -6.68
N MET A 89 -8.81 -6.46 -6.28
CA MET A 89 -7.51 -5.79 -6.39
C MET A 89 -6.44 -6.79 -6.83
N ASP A 90 -5.69 -6.42 -7.86
CA ASP A 90 -4.45 -7.09 -8.25
C ASP A 90 -3.27 -6.20 -7.82
N THR A 91 -2.31 -6.75 -7.08
CA THR A 91 -1.18 -5.96 -6.58
C THR A 91 0.15 -6.71 -6.60
N LEU A 92 1.23 -5.98 -6.86
CA LEU A 92 2.58 -6.52 -6.99
C LEU A 92 3.57 -5.68 -6.19
N ASP A 93 3.77 -6.05 -4.93
CA ASP A 93 4.85 -5.52 -4.07
C ASP A 93 6.17 -6.26 -4.31
N ARG A 94 7.23 -5.49 -4.56
CA ARG A 94 8.57 -6.02 -4.83
C ARG A 94 9.65 -5.21 -4.13
N GLY A 95 10.61 -5.89 -3.53
CA GLY A 95 11.79 -5.27 -2.91
C GLY A 95 13.04 -5.51 -3.74
N PHE A 96 13.82 -4.46 -3.96
CA PHE A 96 15.03 -4.47 -4.77
C PHE A 96 16.25 -4.08 -3.95
N ASP A 97 17.38 -4.75 -4.18
CA ASP A 97 18.67 -4.34 -3.61
C ASP A 97 19.25 -3.11 -4.32
N ALA A 98 20.41 -2.63 -3.86
CA ALA A 98 21.07 -1.45 -4.43
C ALA A 98 21.58 -1.64 -5.87
N ALA A 99 21.68 -2.88 -6.35
CA ALA A 99 22.04 -3.20 -7.73
C ALA A 99 20.81 -3.40 -8.63
N GLY A 100 19.59 -3.23 -8.09
CA GLY A 100 18.33 -3.42 -8.82
C GLY A 100 17.88 -4.87 -8.93
N ASN A 101 18.47 -5.81 -8.20
CA ASN A 101 18.03 -7.20 -8.20
C ASN A 101 16.79 -7.36 -7.32
N LEU A 102 15.81 -8.14 -7.80
CA LEU A 102 14.64 -8.52 -7.01
C LEU A 102 15.05 -9.44 -5.85
N VAL A 103 14.81 -9.01 -4.62
CA VAL A 103 15.16 -9.74 -3.39
C VAL A 103 13.95 -10.49 -2.83
N TRP A 104 12.77 -9.87 -2.87
CA TRP A 104 11.52 -10.46 -2.40
C TRP A 104 10.32 -9.87 -3.14
N GLY A 105 9.19 -10.58 -3.08
CA GLY A 105 7.98 -10.27 -3.83
C GLY A 105 7.71 -11.31 -4.91
N ALA A 106 6.54 -11.22 -5.54
CA ALA A 106 6.21 -12.11 -6.66
C ALA A 106 7.06 -11.75 -7.89
N LYS A 107 7.53 -12.77 -8.61
CA LYS A 107 8.39 -12.60 -9.79
C LYS A 107 7.59 -12.27 -11.04
N ASP A 108 6.49 -12.99 -11.23
CA ASP A 108 5.81 -13.05 -12.53
C ASP A 108 4.41 -12.43 -12.48
N LEU A 109 3.58 -12.83 -11.51
CA LEU A 109 2.16 -12.45 -11.45
C LEU A 109 1.82 -11.69 -10.16
N PRO A 110 0.87 -10.74 -10.21
CA PRO A 110 0.38 -10.05 -9.02
C PRO A 110 -0.36 -11.00 -8.09
N TYR A 111 -0.36 -10.66 -6.80
CA TYR A 111 -1.34 -11.22 -5.87
C TYR A 111 -2.73 -10.69 -6.23
N GLN A 112 -3.71 -11.59 -6.25
CA GLN A 112 -5.08 -11.28 -6.63
C GLN A 112 -5.98 -11.40 -5.41
N PHE A 113 -6.49 -10.27 -4.93
CA PHE A 113 -7.47 -10.17 -3.86
C PHE A 113 -8.85 -10.03 -4.48
N ARG A 114 -9.78 -10.88 -4.05
CA ARG A 114 -11.18 -10.85 -4.48
C ARG A 114 -12.06 -10.63 -3.26
N TRP A 115 -13.21 -9.99 -3.49
CA TRP A 115 -14.20 -9.82 -2.45
C TRP A 115 -14.67 -11.19 -1.94
N VAL A 116 -14.65 -11.35 -0.64
CA VAL A 116 -15.37 -12.43 0.04
C VAL A 116 -16.65 -11.82 0.59
N GLU A 117 -17.76 -12.55 0.53
CA GLU A 117 -18.97 -12.10 1.21
C GLU A 117 -18.67 -11.94 2.71
N PRO A 118 -19.19 -10.89 3.36
CA PRO A 118 -19.09 -10.76 4.81
C PRO A 118 -19.69 -12.01 5.46
N GLN A 119 -18.92 -12.68 6.32
CA GLN A 119 -19.45 -13.74 7.20
C GLN A 119 -20.24 -13.12 8.36
#